data_AF-A0A6I7NIA1-F1
#
_entry.id   AF-A0A6I7NIA1-F1
#
_cell.length_a   1.000
_cell.length_b   1.000
_cell.length_c   1.000
_cell.angle_alpha   90.00
_cell.angle_beta   90.00
_cell.angle_gamma   90.00
#
_symmetry.space_group_name_H-M   'P 1'
#
loop_
_entity.id
_entity.type
_entity.pdbx_description
1 polymer ?
#
loop_
_entity_poly.entity_id
_entity_poly.type
_entity_poly.pdbx_seq_one_letter_code
_entity_poly.pdbx_strand_id
1 'polypeptide(L)'
;MSILKNKMVTVLDQERPLEAYVDDMIYVKSVTLVRVFREIGMTVPKKVRMKALKTILNPILEEEYNQAQKTANEGESEDRFGAMRRLNRLYWYKAFTETELEQELVAHGSESLNLSYMKELWRGVLTYIAEKETDKALAELLKLGVSNQERTLPDMEKYNFDMRIVFIDDRNQIDGLTPDEFRTVCQRSSTVNELIHIGYKYGIDVPKTLKKADIRAIIFDVLERRGALTDALREELLSKTVKDLEAFAQANDIIASAYMSKEMIVEYILKNVMTTKRDYVEPSVAPVQPSVEEVATQTTTAKVVEKVVKPTEKEPVKEVEAPASAPEEGPVETDQEVAEVAFSEDTLPILAAKIGILVAASSASLFVLVWSVFHLSVFIASLIV
;
A
#
# COMPACT_ATOMS: atom_id res chain seq x y z
N MET A 1 -22.63 24.68 18.35
CA MET A 1 -22.14 25.96 17.79
C MET A 1 -22.38 25.83 16.29
N SER A 2 -22.93 26.81 15.58
CA SER A 2 -23.18 26.63 14.13
C SER A 2 -21.88 26.75 13.31
N ILE A 3 -20.99 25.75 13.37
CA ILE A 3 -19.62 25.81 12.83
C ILE A 3 -19.55 25.93 11.30
N LEU A 4 -20.65 25.71 10.58
CA LEU A 4 -20.67 25.76 9.10
C LEU A 4 -21.74 26.70 8.54
N LYS A 5 -21.87 27.92 9.08
CA LYS A 5 -22.52 28.99 8.32
C LYS A 5 -21.47 29.71 7.47
N ASN A 6 -21.63 29.66 6.14
CA ASN A 6 -20.83 30.40 5.15
C ASN A 6 -19.32 30.07 5.08
N LYS A 7 -18.89 28.83 5.39
CA LYS A 7 -17.46 28.42 5.41
C LYS A 7 -16.58 29.15 6.44
N MET A 8 -17.20 29.88 7.37
CA MET A 8 -16.53 30.52 8.49
C MET A 8 -16.62 29.62 9.72
N VAL A 9 -15.52 29.49 10.44
CA VAL A 9 -15.41 28.67 11.64
C VAL A 9 -14.91 29.57 12.78
N THR A 10 -15.53 29.45 13.96
CA THR A 10 -15.13 30.21 15.15
C THR A 10 -14.43 29.28 16.15
N VAL A 11 -13.17 29.57 16.46
CA VAL A 11 -12.34 28.81 17.42
C VAL A 11 -11.52 29.78 18.24
N LEU A 12 -11.53 29.65 19.58
CA LEU A 12 -10.83 30.55 20.52
C LEU A 12 -11.16 32.04 20.27
N ASP A 13 -12.45 32.34 20.08
CA ASP A 13 -12.96 33.69 19.80
C ASP A 13 -12.44 34.32 18.50
N GLN A 14 -11.82 33.52 17.62
CA GLN A 14 -11.40 33.93 16.28
C GLN A 14 -12.32 33.30 15.24
N GLU A 15 -13.04 34.12 14.49
CA GLU A 15 -13.82 33.70 13.32
C GLU A 15 -12.96 33.85 12.05
N ARG A 16 -12.70 32.73 11.38
CA ARG A 16 -11.85 32.68 10.18
C ARG A 16 -12.40 31.69 9.16
N PRO A 17 -12.08 31.84 7.85
CA PRO A 17 -12.43 30.84 6.85
C PRO A 17 -11.70 29.52 7.14
N LEU A 18 -12.31 28.39 6.78
CA LEU A 18 -11.71 27.04 6.96
C LEU A 18 -10.29 26.94 6.39
N GLU A 19 -10.02 27.60 5.27
CA GLU A 19 -8.70 27.60 4.61
C GLU A 19 -7.59 28.21 5.48
N ALA A 20 -7.89 29.20 6.33
CA ALA A 20 -6.90 29.75 7.25
C ALA A 20 -6.45 28.71 8.28
N TYR A 21 -7.36 27.82 8.68
CA TYR A 21 -7.02 26.71 9.56
C TYR A 21 -6.24 25.60 8.84
N VAL A 22 -6.44 25.40 7.54
CA VAL A 22 -5.61 24.47 6.75
C VAL A 22 -4.15 24.85 6.89
N ASP A 23 -3.81 26.13 6.70
CA ASP A 23 -2.43 26.62 6.81
C ASP A 23 -1.84 26.42 8.22
N ASP A 24 -2.65 26.59 9.27
CA ASP A 24 -2.22 26.36 10.66
C ASP A 24 -1.95 24.87 10.96
N MET A 25 -2.72 23.97 10.34
CA MET A 25 -2.63 22.52 10.59
C MET A 25 -1.39 21.85 9.97
N ILE A 26 -0.81 22.45 8.92
CA ILE A 26 0.37 21.91 8.21
C ILE A 26 1.53 21.59 9.17
N TYR A 27 1.72 22.45 10.17
CA TYR A 27 2.90 22.42 11.03
C TYR A 27 2.69 21.62 12.33
N VAL A 28 1.52 21.02 12.51
CA VAL A 28 1.22 20.27 13.74
C VAL A 28 1.88 18.90 13.67
N LYS A 29 2.63 18.53 14.72
CA LYS A 29 3.33 17.24 14.79
C LYS A 29 2.36 16.05 14.72
N SER A 30 2.71 15.06 13.90
CA SER A 30 1.96 13.80 13.73
C SER A 30 1.60 13.14 15.06
N VAL A 31 2.56 13.05 16.01
CA VAL A 31 2.34 12.42 17.33
C VAL A 31 1.23 13.13 18.12
N THR A 32 1.17 14.46 18.06
CA THR A 32 0.12 15.25 18.73
C THR A 32 -1.23 15.00 18.10
N LEU A 33 -1.28 14.96 16.76
CA LEU A 33 -2.50 14.72 16.01
C LEU A 33 -3.05 13.32 16.28
N VAL A 34 -2.20 12.30 16.18
CA VAL A 34 -2.55 10.91 16.48
C VAL A 34 -3.16 10.77 17.87
N ARG A 35 -2.59 11.44 18.88
CA ARG A 35 -3.14 11.45 20.23
C ARG A 35 -4.55 12.04 20.25
N VAL A 36 -4.76 13.20 19.63
CA VAL A 36 -6.06 13.86 19.63
C VAL A 36 -7.12 13.10 18.85
N PHE A 37 -6.79 12.56 17.66
CA PHE A 37 -7.71 11.69 16.92
C PHE A 37 -8.13 10.46 17.75
N ARG A 38 -7.19 9.88 18.53
CA ARG A 38 -7.48 8.78 19.44
C ARG A 38 -8.37 9.19 20.61
N GLU A 39 -8.11 10.35 21.22
CA GLU A 39 -8.91 10.90 22.34
C GLU A 39 -10.35 11.22 21.91
N ILE A 40 -10.52 11.74 20.69
CA ILE A 40 -11.83 12.01 20.08
C ILE A 40 -12.52 10.71 19.62
N GLY A 41 -11.75 9.63 19.42
CA GLY A 41 -12.27 8.36 18.91
C GLY A 41 -12.63 8.42 17.42
N MET A 42 -11.95 9.27 16.66
CA MET A 42 -12.25 9.55 15.26
C MET A 42 -11.18 8.96 14.33
N THR A 43 -11.64 8.44 13.20
CA THR A 43 -10.80 7.97 12.10
C THR A 43 -11.23 8.63 10.80
N VAL A 44 -10.33 8.73 9.84
CA VAL A 44 -10.57 9.30 8.52
C VAL A 44 -10.45 8.18 7.47
N PRO A 45 -11.31 8.13 6.44
CA PRO A 45 -11.14 7.19 5.35
C PRO A 45 -9.79 7.39 4.65
N LYS A 46 -9.04 6.32 4.39
CA LYS A 46 -7.74 6.36 3.72
C LYS A 46 -7.80 7.05 2.36
N LYS A 47 -8.92 6.90 1.66
CA LYS A 47 -9.22 7.59 0.40
C LYS A 47 -9.06 9.11 0.48
N VAL A 48 -9.25 9.74 1.64
CA VAL A 48 -9.00 11.18 1.82
C VAL A 48 -7.52 11.51 1.61
N ARG A 49 -6.61 10.72 2.21
CA ARG A 49 -5.17 10.91 2.02
C ARG A 49 -4.73 10.55 0.61
N MET A 50 -5.21 9.43 0.08
CA MET A 50 -4.89 9.04 -1.29
C MET A 50 -5.36 10.06 -2.31
N LYS A 51 -6.53 10.68 -2.11
CA LYS A 51 -6.99 11.77 -2.96
C LYS A 51 -6.00 12.95 -2.92
N ALA A 52 -5.59 13.38 -1.73
CA ALA A 52 -4.60 14.44 -1.59
C ALA A 52 -3.29 14.09 -2.32
N LEU A 53 -2.75 12.88 -2.10
CA LEU A 53 -1.55 12.36 -2.78
C LEU A 53 -1.69 12.34 -4.31
N LYS A 54 -2.79 11.80 -4.83
CA LYS A 54 -3.05 11.76 -6.28
C LYS A 54 -3.21 13.16 -6.87
N THR A 55 -3.82 14.10 -6.15
CA THR A 55 -3.98 15.48 -6.62
C THR A 55 -2.64 16.16 -6.88
N ILE A 56 -1.63 15.97 -6.01
CA ILE A 56 -0.32 16.61 -6.23
C ILE A 56 0.65 15.77 -7.06
N LEU A 57 0.55 14.44 -7.03
CA LEU A 57 1.50 13.56 -7.73
C LEU A 57 1.10 13.24 -9.16
N ASN A 58 -0.19 13.10 -9.49
CA ASN A 58 -0.59 12.66 -10.83
C ASN A 58 -0.03 13.52 -11.97
N PRO A 59 -0.04 14.87 -11.90
CA PRO A 59 0.55 15.69 -12.96
C PRO A 59 2.06 15.42 -13.14
N ILE A 60 2.77 15.20 -12.04
CA ILE A 60 4.21 14.92 -12.04
C ILE A 60 4.48 13.54 -12.63
N LEU A 61 3.76 12.52 -12.17
CA LEU A 61 3.92 11.13 -12.63
C LEU A 61 3.49 10.96 -14.10
N GLU A 62 2.51 11.73 -14.57
CA GLU A 62 2.11 11.77 -15.98
C GLU A 62 3.21 12.39 -16.85
N GLU A 63 3.82 13.49 -16.40
CA GLU A 63 4.96 14.09 -17.10
C GLU A 63 6.15 13.11 -17.14
N GLU A 64 6.47 12.46 -16.02
CA GLU A 64 7.52 11.44 -15.98
C GLU A 64 7.22 10.24 -16.89
N TYR A 65 5.96 9.80 -16.95
CA TYR A 65 5.54 8.72 -17.83
C TYR A 65 5.85 9.08 -19.29
N ASN A 66 5.46 10.28 -19.71
CA ASN A 66 5.69 10.77 -21.07
C ASN A 66 7.19 10.90 -21.39
N GLN A 67 7.99 11.38 -20.43
CA GLN A 67 9.44 11.46 -20.58
C GLN A 67 10.08 10.07 -20.67
N ALA A 68 9.71 9.15 -19.78
CA ALA A 68 10.21 7.78 -19.77
C ALA A 68 9.84 7.03 -21.06
N GLN A 69 8.62 7.24 -21.57
CA GLN A 69 8.16 6.67 -22.84
C GLN A 69 9.01 7.15 -24.01
N LYS A 70 9.33 8.45 -24.06
CA LYS A 70 10.20 9.02 -25.09
C LYS A 70 11.60 8.42 -25.02
N THR A 71 12.23 8.42 -23.85
CA THR A 71 13.57 7.86 -23.65
C THR A 71 13.63 6.36 -23.93
N ALA A 72 12.58 5.60 -23.60
CA ALA A 72 12.50 4.18 -23.90
C ALA A 72 12.47 3.87 -25.42
N ASN A 73 11.95 4.80 -26.23
CA ASN A 73 11.84 4.69 -27.68
C ASN A 73 13.06 5.25 -28.42
N GLU A 74 13.64 6.34 -27.93
CA GLU A 74 14.63 7.17 -28.65
C GLU A 74 16.02 7.21 -27.98
N GLY A 75 16.15 6.76 -26.73
CA GLY A 75 17.37 6.89 -25.93
C GLY A 75 18.46 5.86 -26.26
N GLU A 76 19.67 6.15 -25.79
CA GLU A 76 20.80 5.21 -25.84
C GLU A 76 20.58 4.00 -24.91
N SER A 77 21.32 2.91 -25.13
CA SER A 77 21.06 1.63 -24.47
C SER A 77 20.96 1.71 -22.94
N GLU A 78 21.85 2.43 -22.26
CA GLU A 78 21.84 2.53 -20.78
C GLU A 78 20.63 3.30 -20.26
N ASP A 79 20.36 4.49 -20.81
CA ASP A 79 19.21 5.33 -20.45
C ASP A 79 17.89 4.62 -20.75
N ARG A 80 17.85 3.86 -21.85
CA ARG A 80 16.68 3.11 -22.30
C ARG A 80 16.27 2.02 -21.32
N PHE A 81 17.19 1.25 -20.75
CA PHE A 81 16.85 0.20 -19.78
C PHE A 81 16.32 0.77 -18.46
N GLY A 82 16.88 1.89 -18.00
CA GLY A 82 16.36 2.62 -16.85
C GLY A 82 14.95 3.15 -17.10
N ALA A 83 14.77 3.83 -18.24
CA ALA A 83 13.49 4.37 -18.67
C ALA A 83 12.41 3.29 -18.82
N MET A 84 12.72 2.14 -19.42
CA MET A 84 11.77 1.03 -19.59
C MET A 84 11.29 0.47 -18.24
N ARG A 85 12.20 0.33 -17.26
CA ARG A 85 11.82 -0.13 -15.91
C ARG A 85 10.91 0.88 -15.21
N ARG A 86 11.23 2.18 -15.28
CA ARG A 86 10.39 3.23 -14.70
C ARG A 86 9.05 3.32 -15.43
N LEU A 87 9.02 3.22 -16.76
CA LEU A 87 7.83 3.23 -17.59
C LEU A 87 6.86 2.11 -17.20
N ASN A 88 7.36 0.88 -17.03
CA ASN A 88 6.54 -0.26 -16.61
C ASN A 88 5.84 -0.02 -15.27
N ARG A 89 6.54 0.62 -14.32
CA ARG A 89 5.96 1.00 -13.03
C ARG A 89 4.95 2.15 -13.19
N LEU A 90 5.32 3.20 -13.92
CA LEU A 90 4.47 4.37 -14.14
C LEU A 90 3.21 4.04 -14.94
N TYR A 91 3.19 2.99 -15.76
CA TYR A 91 1.96 2.53 -16.41
C TYR A 91 0.79 2.33 -15.42
N TRP A 92 1.10 2.01 -14.16
CA TRP A 92 0.12 1.81 -13.08
C TRP A 92 -0.06 3.02 -12.15
N TYR A 93 0.51 4.20 -12.44
CA TYR A 93 0.58 5.32 -11.48
C TYR A 93 -0.79 5.77 -10.95
N LYS A 94 -1.83 5.70 -11.79
CA LYS A 94 -3.21 6.07 -11.40
C LYS A 94 -3.81 5.11 -10.38
N ALA A 95 -3.30 3.89 -10.33
CA ALA A 95 -3.76 2.77 -9.52
C ALA A 95 -2.86 2.49 -8.30
N PHE A 96 -1.78 3.25 -8.11
CA PHE A 96 -0.87 3.08 -6.97
C PHE A 96 -1.60 3.02 -5.63
N THR A 97 -1.07 2.15 -4.76
CA THR A 97 -1.42 2.05 -3.34
C THR A 97 -1.08 3.34 -2.59
N GLU A 98 -1.62 3.52 -1.38
CA GLU A 98 -1.22 4.65 -0.52
C GLU A 98 0.29 4.66 -0.27
N THR A 99 0.91 3.51 0.01
CA THR A 99 2.35 3.43 0.26
C THR A 99 3.18 3.77 -0.97
N GLU A 100 2.82 3.32 -2.16
CA GLU A 100 3.53 3.70 -3.38
C GLU A 100 3.46 5.22 -3.61
N LEU A 101 2.30 5.84 -3.37
CA LEU A 101 2.14 7.30 -3.45
C LEU A 101 2.95 8.04 -2.37
N GLU A 102 2.97 7.54 -1.13
CA GLU A 102 3.80 8.09 -0.04
C GLU A 102 5.30 8.04 -0.41
N GLN A 103 5.74 6.96 -1.07
CA GLN A 103 7.13 6.83 -1.52
C GLN A 103 7.46 7.75 -2.69
N GLU A 104 6.56 7.91 -3.66
CA GLU A 104 6.74 8.88 -4.74
C GLU A 104 6.86 10.31 -4.19
N LEU A 105 6.03 10.69 -3.22
CA LEU A 105 6.14 11.98 -2.56
C LEU A 105 7.53 12.20 -1.95
N VAL A 106 8.04 11.21 -1.22
CA VAL A 106 9.37 11.27 -0.58
C VAL A 106 10.50 11.29 -1.62
N ALA A 107 10.37 10.50 -2.69
CA ALA A 107 11.36 10.42 -3.76
C ALA A 107 11.51 11.75 -4.52
N HIS A 108 10.41 12.45 -4.77
CA HIS A 108 10.42 13.80 -5.36
C HIS A 108 10.90 14.87 -4.37
N GLY A 109 10.49 14.74 -3.10
CA GLY A 109 11.14 15.36 -1.94
C GLY A 109 11.22 16.89 -1.88
N SER A 110 10.60 17.64 -2.80
CA SER A 110 10.69 19.10 -2.80
C SER A 110 9.80 19.72 -1.70
N GLU A 111 10.31 20.76 -1.03
CA GLU A 111 9.58 21.44 0.04
C GLU A 111 8.23 22.00 -0.44
N SER A 112 8.18 22.52 -1.68
CA SER A 112 6.95 23.01 -2.30
C SER A 112 5.93 21.91 -2.57
N LEU A 113 6.36 20.72 -2.99
CA LEU A 113 5.49 19.56 -3.16
C LEU A 113 4.95 19.08 -1.82
N ASN A 114 5.81 18.97 -0.80
CA ASN A 114 5.41 18.55 0.54
C ASN A 114 4.41 19.54 1.15
N LEU A 115 4.63 20.85 0.98
CA LEU A 115 3.69 21.88 1.42
C LEU A 115 2.33 21.75 0.70
N SER A 116 2.36 21.54 -0.61
CA SER A 116 1.14 21.35 -1.42
C SER A 116 0.36 20.12 -0.99
N TYR A 117 1.05 19.00 -0.74
CA TYR A 117 0.47 17.78 -0.20
C TYR A 117 -0.20 18.04 1.15
N MET A 118 0.50 18.68 2.09
CA MET A 118 -0.04 18.95 3.42
C MET A 118 -1.28 19.86 3.36
N LYS A 119 -1.31 20.84 2.46
CA LYS A 119 -2.49 21.68 2.22
C LYS A 119 -3.67 20.86 1.71
N GLU A 120 -3.47 20.05 0.68
CA GLU A 120 -4.55 19.21 0.13
C GLU A 120 -5.03 18.16 1.15
N LEU A 121 -4.11 17.55 1.90
CA LEU A 121 -4.44 16.59 2.95
C LEU A 121 -5.34 17.24 4.01
N TRP A 122 -4.92 18.38 4.56
CA TRP A 122 -5.67 19.03 5.63
C TRP A 122 -6.98 19.63 5.15
N ARG A 123 -7.04 20.16 3.93
CA ARG A 123 -8.31 20.56 3.33
C ARG A 123 -9.27 19.37 3.25
N GLY A 124 -8.79 18.21 2.79
CA GLY A 124 -9.59 16.98 2.73
C GLY A 124 -10.06 16.50 4.10
N VAL A 125 -9.16 16.45 5.09
CA VAL A 125 -9.47 16.01 6.47
C VAL A 125 -10.47 16.94 7.13
N LEU A 126 -10.24 18.26 7.09
CA LEU A 126 -11.14 19.22 7.73
C LEU A 126 -12.51 19.25 7.06
N THR A 127 -12.57 19.11 5.74
CA THR A 127 -13.85 18.99 5.00
C THR A 127 -14.59 17.72 5.42
N TYR A 128 -13.91 16.57 5.51
CA TYR A 128 -14.52 15.32 5.95
C TYR A 128 -15.10 15.42 7.37
N ILE A 129 -14.34 16.00 8.31
CA ILE A 129 -14.79 16.17 9.70
C ILE A 129 -15.99 17.12 9.76
N ALA A 130 -15.94 18.23 9.04
CA ALA A 130 -17.02 19.21 8.96
C ALA A 130 -18.34 18.59 8.45
N GLU A 131 -18.27 17.64 7.50
CA GLU A 131 -19.44 16.98 6.93
C GLU A 131 -20.02 15.84 7.79
N LYS A 132 -19.20 15.18 8.62
CA LYS A 132 -19.56 13.92 9.28
C LYS A 132 -19.74 14.01 10.79
N GLU A 133 -19.09 14.96 11.46
CA GLU A 133 -18.89 14.89 12.91
C GLU A 133 -19.46 16.07 13.69
N THR A 134 -19.49 15.90 15.01
CA THR A 134 -19.94 16.93 15.95
C THR A 134 -18.97 18.12 15.99
N ASP A 135 -19.54 19.33 16.15
CA ASP A 135 -18.82 20.60 16.32
C ASP A 135 -17.60 20.54 17.26
N LYS A 136 -17.66 19.67 18.28
CA LYS A 136 -16.65 19.54 19.33
C LYS A 136 -15.33 18.95 18.80
N ALA A 137 -15.39 17.88 18.01
CA ALA A 137 -14.21 17.22 17.45
C ALA A 137 -13.43 18.17 16.53
N LEU A 138 -14.17 18.88 15.66
CA LEU A 138 -13.61 19.90 14.79
C LEU A 138 -12.98 21.03 15.62
N ALA A 139 -13.67 21.54 16.64
CA ALA A 139 -13.12 22.60 17.49
C ALA A 139 -11.84 22.17 18.24
N GLU A 140 -11.75 20.94 18.75
CA GLU A 140 -10.54 20.43 19.42
C GLU A 140 -9.36 20.31 18.47
N LEU A 141 -9.59 19.82 17.24
CA LEU A 141 -8.57 19.73 16.22
C LEU A 141 -8.06 21.11 15.78
N LEU A 142 -8.98 22.05 15.51
CA LEU A 142 -8.63 23.40 15.07
C LEU A 142 -7.88 24.21 16.14
N LYS A 143 -8.18 23.97 17.43
CA LYS A 143 -7.42 24.56 18.55
C LYS A 143 -5.94 24.19 18.49
N LEU A 144 -5.59 22.97 18.05
CA LEU A 144 -4.19 22.56 17.90
C LEU A 144 -3.47 23.40 16.85
N GLY A 145 -4.07 23.60 15.68
CA GLY A 145 -3.48 24.41 14.62
C GLY A 145 -3.20 25.84 15.09
N VAL A 146 -4.21 26.49 15.68
CA VAL A 146 -4.10 27.89 16.13
C VAL A 146 -3.10 28.05 17.29
N SER A 147 -3.03 27.08 18.20
CA SER A 147 -2.11 27.14 19.35
C SER A 147 -0.69 26.66 19.02
N ASN A 148 -0.48 26.01 17.87
CA ASN A 148 0.83 25.55 17.46
C ASN A 148 1.70 26.75 17.06
N GLN A 149 2.84 26.92 17.74
CA GLN A 149 3.80 27.99 17.44
C GLN A 149 4.90 27.56 16.46
N GLU A 150 5.08 26.25 16.29
CA GLU A 150 6.08 25.70 15.38
C GLU A 150 5.64 25.93 13.93
N ARG A 151 6.59 26.31 13.07
CA ARG A 151 6.37 26.57 11.63
C ARG A 151 7.38 25.82 10.76
N THR A 152 7.91 24.73 11.28
CA THR A 152 8.78 23.80 10.55
C THR A 152 7.91 22.73 9.90
N LEU A 153 8.12 22.50 8.60
CA LEU A 153 7.43 21.44 7.88
C LEU A 153 7.80 20.08 8.51
N PRO A 154 6.84 19.19 8.78
CA PRO A 154 7.17 17.86 9.29
C PRO A 154 7.93 17.04 8.25
N ASP A 155 8.70 16.05 8.72
CA ASP A 155 9.26 15.01 7.86
C ASP A 155 8.13 14.15 7.29
N MET A 156 8.01 14.07 5.96
CA MET A 156 6.86 13.44 5.31
C MET A 156 6.77 11.94 5.56
N GLU A 157 7.91 11.23 5.53
CA GLU A 157 7.95 9.79 5.77
C GLU A 157 7.45 9.47 7.18
N LYS A 158 8.05 10.12 8.19
CA LYS A 158 7.64 9.97 9.59
C LYS A 158 6.19 10.42 9.81
N TYR A 159 5.78 11.54 9.22
CA TYR A 159 4.45 12.08 9.38
C TYR A 159 3.37 11.11 8.86
N ASN A 160 3.54 10.63 7.63
CA ASN A 160 2.63 9.70 6.99
C ASN A 160 2.57 8.37 7.77
N PHE A 161 3.74 7.84 8.15
CA PHE A 161 3.82 6.62 8.93
C PHE A 161 3.12 6.75 10.29
N ASP A 162 3.38 7.80 11.06
CA ASP A 162 2.73 8.02 12.35
C ASP A 162 1.20 8.14 12.21
N MET A 163 0.75 8.90 11.20
CA MET A 163 -0.66 9.14 10.94
C MET A 163 -1.39 7.91 10.36
N ARG A 164 -0.70 6.82 10.00
CA ARG A 164 -1.32 5.61 9.42
C ARG A 164 -2.48 5.04 10.24
N ILE A 165 -2.45 5.22 11.57
CA ILE A 165 -3.51 4.71 12.46
C ILE A 165 -4.77 5.59 12.48
N VAL A 166 -4.68 6.81 11.93
CA VAL A 166 -5.81 7.73 11.79
C VAL A 166 -6.55 7.45 10.48
N PHE A 167 -5.84 7.03 9.43
CA PHE A 167 -6.38 6.77 8.10
C PHE A 167 -6.68 5.28 7.90
N ILE A 168 -7.96 4.93 7.87
CA ILE A 168 -8.42 3.54 7.84
C ILE A 168 -8.97 3.19 6.47
N ASP A 169 -8.63 2.00 5.99
CA ASP A 169 -9.21 1.41 4.78
C ASP A 169 -10.72 1.20 4.90
N ASP A 170 -11.41 1.21 3.76
CA ASP A 170 -12.78 0.72 3.73
C ASP A 170 -12.80 -0.81 3.98
N ARG A 171 -13.99 -1.35 4.22
CA ARG A 171 -14.15 -2.79 4.39
C ARG A 171 -13.66 -3.52 3.14
N ASN A 172 -12.93 -4.62 3.34
CA ASN A 172 -12.33 -5.43 2.27
C ASN A 172 -11.40 -4.61 1.36
N GLN A 173 -10.69 -3.64 1.93
CA GLN A 173 -9.59 -2.96 1.29
C GLN A 173 -8.31 -3.10 2.11
N ILE A 174 -7.19 -2.98 1.40
CA ILE A 174 -5.84 -2.88 1.94
C ILE A 174 -5.09 -1.82 1.15
N ASP A 175 -4.54 -0.85 1.87
CA ASP A 175 -3.75 0.23 1.31
C ASP A 175 -4.45 1.01 0.19
N GLY A 176 -5.77 1.12 0.32
CA GLY A 176 -6.66 1.83 -0.59
C GLY A 176 -7.29 0.99 -1.69
N LEU A 177 -6.91 -0.26 -1.82
CA LEU A 177 -7.28 -1.14 -2.95
C LEU A 177 -8.06 -2.36 -2.45
N THR A 178 -8.95 -2.90 -3.28
CA THR A 178 -9.52 -4.24 -3.05
C THR A 178 -8.42 -5.31 -3.18
N PRO A 179 -8.62 -6.55 -2.66
CA PRO A 179 -7.62 -7.61 -2.77
C PRO A 179 -7.15 -7.88 -4.20
N ASP A 180 -8.06 -7.85 -5.19
CA ASP A 180 -7.72 -8.14 -6.58
C ASP A 180 -6.96 -6.98 -7.24
N GLU A 181 -7.35 -5.74 -6.96
CA GLU A 181 -6.59 -4.55 -7.36
C GLU A 181 -5.20 -4.54 -6.71
N PHE A 182 -5.12 -4.83 -5.40
CA PHE A 182 -3.86 -4.89 -4.67
C PHE A 182 -2.91 -5.93 -5.25
N ARG A 183 -3.40 -7.14 -5.58
CA ARG A 183 -2.61 -8.17 -6.27
C ARG A 183 -2.04 -7.64 -7.57
N THR A 184 -2.91 -7.08 -8.41
CA THR A 184 -2.58 -6.68 -9.77
C THR A 184 -1.58 -5.53 -9.77
N VAL A 185 -1.87 -4.47 -9.01
CA VAL A 185 -1.01 -3.30 -8.89
C VAL A 185 0.32 -3.71 -8.29
N CYS A 186 0.35 -4.34 -7.12
CA CYS A 186 1.61 -4.62 -6.44
C CYS A 186 2.52 -5.61 -7.17
N GLN A 187 1.97 -6.59 -7.88
CA GLN A 187 2.77 -7.48 -8.73
C GLN A 187 3.43 -6.73 -9.89
N ARG A 188 2.80 -5.66 -10.39
CA ARG A 188 3.27 -4.91 -11.57
C ARG A 188 4.13 -3.70 -11.23
N SER A 189 3.76 -2.91 -10.23
CA SER A 189 4.42 -1.63 -9.91
C SER A 189 5.29 -1.67 -8.66
N SER A 190 4.93 -2.46 -7.64
CA SER A 190 5.65 -2.42 -6.37
C SER A 190 6.98 -3.18 -6.42
N THR A 191 7.91 -2.70 -5.62
CA THR A 191 9.15 -3.35 -5.22
C THR A 191 8.93 -4.23 -3.98
N VAL A 192 9.87 -5.15 -3.71
CA VAL A 192 9.83 -6.00 -2.51
C VAL A 192 9.87 -5.17 -1.22
N ASN A 193 10.64 -4.09 -1.19
CA ASN A 193 10.73 -3.23 0.00
C ASN A 193 9.43 -2.46 0.25
N GLU A 194 8.76 -1.97 -0.80
CA GLU A 194 7.41 -1.39 -0.70
C GLU A 194 6.44 -2.39 -0.08
N LEU A 195 6.43 -3.62 -0.59
CA LEU A 195 5.54 -4.67 -0.08
C LEU A 195 5.82 -5.02 1.40
N ILE A 196 7.08 -5.15 1.80
CA ILE A 196 7.45 -5.36 3.21
C ILE A 196 6.98 -4.18 4.07
N HIS A 197 7.14 -2.95 3.57
CA HIS A 197 6.69 -1.75 4.27
C HIS A 197 5.17 -1.70 4.43
N ILE A 198 4.41 -2.08 3.39
CA ILE A 198 2.96 -2.26 3.47
C ILE A 198 2.64 -3.27 4.58
N GLY A 199 3.25 -4.46 4.57
CA GLY A 199 3.06 -5.46 5.64
C GLY A 199 3.26 -4.87 7.05
N TYR A 200 4.35 -4.14 7.25
CA TYR A 200 4.64 -3.47 8.52
C TYR A 200 3.58 -2.42 8.93
N LYS A 201 3.04 -1.64 7.98
CA LYS A 201 1.94 -0.69 8.25
C LYS A 201 0.70 -1.39 8.82
N TYR A 202 0.42 -2.63 8.38
CA TYR A 202 -0.69 -3.45 8.87
C TYR A 202 -0.31 -4.38 10.05
N GLY A 203 0.88 -4.21 10.64
CA GLY A 203 1.33 -5.02 11.78
C GLY A 203 1.70 -6.45 11.41
N ILE A 204 2.08 -6.69 10.15
CA ILE A 204 2.50 -7.99 9.63
C ILE A 204 4.02 -7.96 9.44
N ASP A 205 4.69 -8.89 10.11
CA ASP A 205 6.10 -9.14 9.88
C ASP A 205 6.26 -10.07 8.66
N VAL A 206 6.66 -9.49 7.53
CA VAL A 206 6.87 -10.23 6.27
C VAL A 206 8.28 -10.84 6.29
N PRO A 207 8.42 -12.16 6.30
CA PRO A 207 9.73 -12.78 6.31
C PRO A 207 10.44 -12.54 4.97
N LYS A 208 11.73 -12.18 5.01
CA LYS A 208 12.54 -12.03 3.78
C LYS A 208 12.83 -13.37 3.10
N THR A 209 12.91 -14.42 3.90
CA THR A 209 13.15 -15.79 3.45
C THR A 209 12.26 -16.77 4.20
N LEU A 210 11.86 -17.83 3.51
CA LEU A 210 11.07 -18.91 4.09
C LEU A 210 11.98 -20.03 4.57
N LYS A 211 11.65 -20.63 5.71
CA LYS A 211 12.32 -21.84 6.18
C LYS A 211 11.75 -23.03 5.42
N LYS A 212 12.50 -24.15 5.42
CA LYS A 212 12.06 -25.43 4.85
C LYS A 212 10.65 -25.84 5.32
N ALA A 213 10.33 -25.60 6.59
CA ALA A 213 9.02 -25.90 7.15
C ALA A 213 7.90 -25.06 6.51
N ASP A 214 8.15 -23.77 6.30
CA ASP A 214 7.18 -22.83 5.73
C ASP A 214 6.93 -23.14 4.25
N ILE A 215 8.00 -23.42 3.48
CA ILE A 215 7.90 -23.85 2.07
C ILE A 215 7.03 -25.12 1.97
N ARG A 216 7.26 -26.11 2.83
CA ARG A 216 6.43 -27.33 2.88
C ARG A 216 4.99 -27.03 3.25
N ALA A 217 4.76 -26.16 4.23
CA ALA A 217 3.41 -25.81 4.66
C ALA A 217 2.61 -25.17 3.51
N ILE A 218 3.24 -24.29 2.72
CA ILE A 218 2.62 -23.70 1.52
C ILE A 218 2.29 -24.79 0.50
N ILE A 219 3.23 -25.69 0.20
CA ILE A 219 3.00 -26.79 -0.75
C ILE A 219 1.85 -27.69 -0.28
N PHE A 220 1.82 -28.06 1.00
CA PHE A 220 0.74 -28.88 1.57
C PHE A 220 -0.62 -28.19 1.48
N ASP A 221 -0.70 -26.91 1.86
CA ASP A 221 -1.92 -26.12 1.80
C ASP A 221 -2.48 -26.03 0.37
N VAL A 222 -1.61 -25.88 -0.65
CA VAL A 222 -2.04 -25.86 -2.05
C VAL A 222 -2.48 -27.25 -2.53
N LEU A 223 -1.75 -28.31 -2.18
CA LEU A 223 -2.10 -29.68 -2.56
C LEU A 223 -3.39 -30.16 -1.90
N GLU A 224 -3.64 -29.82 -0.63
CA GLU A 224 -4.89 -30.13 0.07
C GLU A 224 -6.09 -29.48 -0.63
N ARG A 225 -5.97 -28.21 -0.98
CA ARG A 225 -7.04 -27.49 -1.69
C ARG A 225 -7.30 -28.03 -3.08
N ARG A 226 -6.27 -28.53 -3.76
CA ARG A 226 -6.40 -29.21 -5.06
C ARG A 226 -6.91 -30.66 -4.93
N GLY A 227 -7.12 -31.17 -3.71
CA GLY A 227 -7.46 -32.56 -3.47
C GLY A 227 -6.37 -33.56 -3.90
N ALA A 228 -5.13 -33.08 -4.04
CA ALA A 228 -3.99 -33.83 -4.57
C ALA A 228 -3.03 -34.31 -3.46
N LEU A 229 -3.22 -33.89 -2.21
CA LEU A 229 -2.38 -34.33 -1.10
C LEU A 229 -2.78 -35.75 -0.65
N THR A 230 -1.92 -36.73 -0.94
CA THR A 230 -2.01 -38.09 -0.40
C THR A 230 -1.02 -38.28 0.75
N ASP A 231 -1.25 -39.26 1.62
CA ASP A 231 -0.33 -39.58 2.74
C ASP A 231 1.07 -39.95 2.22
N ALA A 232 1.15 -40.70 1.11
CA ALA A 232 2.41 -41.04 0.47
C ALA A 232 3.17 -39.79 -0.03
N LEU A 233 2.46 -38.86 -0.67
CA LEU A 233 3.05 -37.60 -1.15
C LEU A 233 3.47 -36.69 0.02
N ARG A 234 2.68 -36.67 1.10
CA ARG A 234 3.01 -35.92 2.32
C ARG A 234 4.32 -36.42 2.92
N GLU A 235 4.50 -37.72 3.09
CA GLU A 235 5.74 -38.31 3.61
C GLU A 235 6.94 -38.07 2.69
N GLU A 236 6.73 -38.17 1.37
CA GLU A 236 7.77 -37.85 0.39
C GLU A 236 8.26 -36.41 0.56
N LEU A 237 7.34 -35.44 0.59
CA LEU A 237 7.64 -34.02 0.73
C LEU A 237 8.25 -33.66 2.10
N LEU A 238 7.95 -34.40 3.16
CA LEU A 238 8.61 -34.21 4.46
C LEU A 238 10.11 -34.48 4.40
N SER A 239 10.53 -35.47 3.60
CA SER A 239 11.92 -35.89 3.45
C SER A 239 12.76 -35.00 2.52
N LYS A 240 12.15 -34.38 1.51
CA LYS A 240 12.81 -33.56 0.47
C LYS A 240 13.66 -32.42 1.02
N THR A 241 14.74 -32.04 0.33
CA THR A 241 15.53 -30.84 0.68
C THR A 241 14.81 -29.55 0.25
N VAL A 242 15.31 -28.37 0.64
CA VAL A 242 14.72 -27.09 0.18
C VAL A 242 14.72 -27.01 -1.36
N LYS A 243 15.83 -27.34 -2.00
CA LYS A 243 15.96 -27.32 -3.46
C LYS A 243 14.96 -28.27 -4.15
N ASP A 244 14.77 -29.46 -3.59
CA ASP A 244 13.82 -30.43 -4.14
C ASP A 244 12.37 -29.99 -3.96
N LEU A 245 12.07 -29.27 -2.86
CA LEU A 245 10.75 -28.69 -2.61
C LEU A 245 10.45 -27.54 -3.58
N GLU A 246 11.44 -26.69 -3.88
CA GLU A 246 11.30 -25.62 -4.86
C GLU A 246 11.09 -26.19 -6.28
N ALA A 247 11.88 -27.18 -6.67
CA ALA A 247 11.71 -27.87 -7.96
C ALA A 247 10.33 -28.54 -8.06
N PHE A 248 9.87 -29.17 -6.97
CA PHE A 248 8.53 -29.74 -6.90
C PHE A 248 7.45 -28.66 -7.03
N ALA A 249 7.58 -27.55 -6.30
CA ALA A 249 6.62 -26.45 -6.33
C ALA A 249 6.51 -25.86 -7.73
N GLN A 250 7.64 -25.59 -8.39
CA GLN A 250 7.71 -25.09 -9.75
C GLN A 250 7.04 -26.06 -10.75
N ALA A 251 7.32 -27.36 -10.65
CA ALA A 251 6.74 -28.37 -11.53
C ALA A 251 5.22 -28.55 -11.35
N ASN A 252 4.65 -28.03 -10.26
CA ASN A 252 3.22 -28.12 -9.95
C ASN A 252 2.54 -26.75 -9.95
N ASP A 253 3.15 -25.69 -10.52
CA ASP A 253 2.60 -24.32 -10.51
C ASP A 253 2.20 -23.86 -9.09
N ILE A 254 3.06 -24.14 -8.12
CA ILE A 254 2.94 -23.71 -6.73
C ILE A 254 3.97 -22.62 -6.48
N ILE A 255 3.52 -21.44 -6.05
CA ILE A 255 4.39 -20.31 -5.74
C ILE A 255 5.03 -20.52 -4.35
N ALA A 256 6.15 -21.23 -4.29
CA ALA A 256 6.89 -21.46 -3.06
C ALA A 256 8.41 -21.52 -3.31
N SER A 257 9.14 -20.56 -2.75
CA SER A 257 10.61 -20.49 -2.80
C SER A 257 11.20 -19.99 -1.49
N ALA A 258 12.49 -20.27 -1.27
CA ALA A 258 13.25 -19.83 -0.10
C ALA A 258 13.35 -18.31 -0.02
N TYR A 259 13.45 -17.64 -1.16
CA TYR A 259 13.29 -16.19 -1.27
C TYR A 259 11.84 -15.87 -1.61
N MET A 260 11.23 -14.95 -0.86
CA MET A 260 9.85 -14.57 -1.13
C MET A 260 9.78 -13.70 -2.40
N SER A 261 9.05 -14.18 -3.41
CA SER A 261 8.70 -13.38 -4.59
C SER A 261 7.66 -12.32 -4.23
N LYS A 262 7.43 -11.35 -5.13
CA LYS A 262 6.41 -10.31 -4.91
C LYS A 262 5.02 -10.91 -4.74
N GLU A 263 4.70 -11.93 -5.54
CA GLU A 263 3.45 -12.68 -5.50
C GLU A 263 3.26 -13.34 -4.14
N MET A 264 4.31 -13.98 -3.61
CA MET A 264 4.26 -14.60 -2.27
C MET A 264 4.04 -13.58 -1.17
N ILE A 265 4.69 -12.41 -1.26
CA ILE A 265 4.55 -11.35 -0.24
C ILE A 265 3.13 -10.79 -0.26
N VAL A 266 2.59 -10.51 -1.46
CA VAL A 266 1.22 -10.06 -1.63
C VAL A 266 0.23 -11.02 -0.97
N GLU A 267 0.30 -12.31 -1.28
CA GLU A 267 -0.61 -13.29 -0.68
C GLU A 267 -0.39 -13.46 0.82
N TYR A 268 0.87 -13.42 1.28
CA TYR A 268 1.19 -13.47 2.71
C TYR A 268 0.56 -12.30 3.47
N ILE A 269 0.65 -11.08 2.93
CA ILE A 269 0.01 -9.90 3.52
C ILE A 269 -1.51 -10.10 3.55
N LEU A 270 -2.13 -10.44 2.41
CA LEU A 270 -3.59 -10.59 2.31
C LEU A 270 -4.17 -11.66 3.25
N LYS A 271 -3.46 -12.78 3.44
CA LYS A 271 -3.82 -13.85 4.41
C LYS A 271 -3.73 -13.40 5.86
N ASN A 272 -2.79 -12.51 6.17
CA ASN A 272 -2.47 -12.12 7.54
C ASN A 272 -3.14 -10.80 7.99
N VAL A 273 -3.63 -9.99 7.05
CA VAL A 273 -4.34 -8.74 7.36
C VAL A 273 -5.72 -9.03 7.96
N MET A 274 -6.02 -8.38 9.10
CA MET A 274 -7.29 -8.60 9.81
C MET A 274 -8.52 -8.08 9.07
N THR A 275 -8.39 -7.02 8.26
CA THR A 275 -9.50 -6.43 7.50
C THR A 275 -9.96 -7.30 6.35
N THR A 276 -9.06 -8.07 5.74
CA THR A 276 -9.33 -9.00 4.64
C THR A 276 -9.59 -10.42 5.12
N LYS A 277 -9.08 -10.85 6.28
CA LYS A 277 -9.21 -12.24 6.78
C LYS A 277 -10.60 -12.87 6.73
N ARG A 278 -11.68 -12.09 6.89
CA ARG A 278 -13.06 -12.62 6.83
C ARG A 278 -13.55 -12.83 5.40
N ASP A 279 -13.06 -12.01 4.48
CA ASP A 279 -13.54 -11.90 3.10
C ASP A 279 -12.45 -12.37 2.10
N TYR A 280 -11.29 -12.83 2.58
CA TYR A 280 -10.15 -13.24 1.77
C TYR A 280 -10.42 -14.58 1.11
N VAL A 281 -10.35 -14.57 -0.23
CA VAL A 281 -10.33 -15.76 -1.08
C VAL A 281 -9.01 -15.74 -1.84
N GLU A 282 -8.23 -16.81 -1.72
CA GLU A 282 -7.03 -16.99 -2.53
C GLU A 282 -7.45 -17.39 -3.96
N PRO A 283 -6.85 -16.83 -5.01
CA PRO A 283 -7.32 -17.06 -6.38
C PRO A 283 -7.11 -18.53 -6.78
N SER A 284 -8.18 -19.24 -7.18
CA SER A 284 -8.07 -20.62 -7.66
C SER A 284 -7.72 -20.73 -9.15
N VAL A 285 -7.76 -19.60 -9.88
CA VAL A 285 -7.42 -19.41 -11.31
C VAL A 285 -6.81 -18.01 -11.43
N ALA A 286 -5.92 -17.77 -12.40
CA ALA A 286 -5.43 -16.43 -12.71
C ALA A 286 -6.63 -15.47 -12.86
N PRO A 287 -6.86 -14.53 -11.93
CA PRO A 287 -8.01 -13.66 -11.99
C PRO A 287 -7.95 -12.83 -13.28
N VAL A 288 -9.11 -12.47 -13.83
CA VAL A 288 -9.19 -11.46 -14.88
C VAL A 288 -8.54 -10.20 -14.30
N GLN A 289 -7.35 -9.85 -14.80
CA GLN A 289 -6.59 -8.74 -14.26
C GLN A 289 -7.34 -7.44 -14.58
N PRO A 290 -7.77 -6.66 -13.58
CA PRO A 290 -8.43 -5.38 -13.83
C PRO A 290 -7.50 -4.47 -14.62
N SER A 291 -8.07 -3.74 -15.58
CA SER A 291 -7.32 -2.73 -16.34
C SER A 291 -6.94 -1.54 -15.45
N VAL A 292 -5.91 -0.79 -15.85
CA VAL A 292 -5.48 0.41 -15.11
C VAL A 292 -6.64 1.40 -14.94
N GLU A 293 -7.46 1.57 -15.98
CA GLU A 293 -8.62 2.45 -15.98
C GLU A 293 -9.71 2.00 -15.00
N GLU A 294 -9.94 0.68 -14.87
CA GLU A 294 -10.89 0.11 -13.91
C GLU A 294 -10.45 0.38 -12.45
N VAL A 295 -9.17 0.18 -12.14
CA VAL A 295 -8.63 0.44 -10.80
C VAL A 295 -8.59 1.95 -10.48
N ALA A 296 -8.28 2.78 -11.47
CA ALA A 296 -8.22 4.23 -11.31
C ALA A 296 -9.59 4.88 -11.06
N THR A 297 -10.66 4.35 -11.67
CA THR A 297 -12.02 4.89 -11.51
C THR A 297 -12.69 4.49 -10.20
N GLN A 298 -12.38 3.31 -9.66
CA GLN A 298 -12.93 2.84 -8.37
C GLN A 298 -12.28 3.53 -7.16
N THR A 299 -11.01 3.92 -7.26
CA THR A 299 -10.32 4.65 -6.18
C THR A 299 -10.77 6.11 -6.00
N THR A 300 -11.49 6.70 -6.97
CA THR A 300 -11.87 8.12 -6.96
C THR A 300 -13.32 8.40 -6.56
N THR A 301 -14.20 7.39 -6.52
CA THR A 301 -15.62 7.58 -6.23
C THR A 301 -15.96 7.33 -4.75
N ALA A 302 -15.98 8.40 -3.96
CA ALA A 302 -16.69 8.43 -2.68
C ALA A 302 -18.21 8.44 -2.92
N LYS A 303 -18.80 7.27 -3.22
CA LYS A 303 -20.27 7.14 -3.18
C LYS A 303 -20.73 7.07 -1.73
N VAL A 304 -21.18 8.20 -1.21
CA VAL A 304 -22.04 8.31 -0.05
C VAL A 304 -23.24 7.39 -0.27
N VAL A 305 -23.35 6.33 0.55
CA VAL A 305 -24.53 5.47 0.57
C VAL A 305 -25.69 6.28 1.14
N GLU A 306 -26.46 6.90 0.27
CA GLU A 306 -27.74 7.51 0.61
C GLU A 306 -28.74 6.36 0.83
N LYS A 307 -29.01 6.06 2.10
CA LYS A 307 -30.00 5.07 2.50
C LYS A 307 -31.39 5.67 2.31
N VAL A 308 -31.89 5.70 1.07
CA VAL A 308 -33.29 6.04 0.78
C VAL A 308 -34.16 4.82 1.12
N VAL A 309 -34.82 4.90 2.26
CA VAL A 309 -35.94 4.03 2.63
C VAL A 309 -37.22 4.69 2.11
N LYS A 310 -37.98 4.01 1.24
CA LYS A 310 -39.46 4.06 1.18
C LYS A 310 -40.03 3.03 0.17
N PRO A 311 -41.34 2.69 0.23
CA PRO A 311 -41.80 1.34 0.53
C PRO A 311 -42.52 0.63 -0.63
N THR A 312 -42.77 -0.64 -0.38
CA THR A 312 -43.50 -1.67 -1.14
C THR A 312 -44.86 -1.22 -1.72
N GLU A 313 -45.10 -1.55 -2.99
CA GLU A 313 -46.43 -1.82 -3.55
C GLU A 313 -46.34 -2.92 -4.63
N LYS A 314 -47.36 -3.80 -4.68
CA LYS A 314 -47.38 -5.09 -5.38
C LYS A 314 -48.03 -5.00 -6.78
N GLU A 315 -47.41 -5.69 -7.77
CA GLU A 315 -47.94 -6.48 -8.92
C GLU A 315 -49.02 -5.89 -9.89
N PRO A 316 -49.27 -6.46 -11.11
CA PRO A 316 -48.82 -7.74 -11.70
C PRO A 316 -48.34 -7.74 -13.19
N VAL A 317 -47.55 -8.79 -13.50
CA VAL A 317 -47.51 -9.67 -14.69
C VAL A 317 -48.01 -9.18 -16.06
N LYS A 318 -47.15 -9.30 -17.09
CA LYS A 318 -47.52 -9.94 -18.37
C LYS A 318 -46.32 -10.54 -19.13
N GLU A 319 -46.49 -11.83 -19.41
CA GLU A 319 -45.77 -12.78 -20.26
C GLU A 319 -45.87 -12.41 -21.75
N VAL A 320 -44.91 -12.88 -22.58
CA VAL A 320 -45.11 -13.57 -23.88
C VAL A 320 -43.80 -13.69 -24.71
N GLU A 321 -43.42 -14.96 -24.93
CA GLU A 321 -42.89 -15.63 -26.14
C GLU A 321 -41.49 -15.34 -26.76
N ALA A 322 -40.71 -16.44 -26.82
CA ALA A 322 -39.73 -16.82 -27.84
C ALA A 322 -40.45 -17.40 -29.10
N PRO A 323 -39.86 -17.80 -30.27
CA PRO A 323 -38.50 -18.38 -30.43
C PRO A 323 -37.80 -18.19 -31.82
N ALA A 324 -36.69 -18.95 -31.99
CA ALA A 324 -36.03 -19.43 -33.22
C ALA A 324 -35.14 -18.42 -33.99
N SER A 325 -33.99 -18.75 -34.58
CA SER A 325 -33.47 -20.02 -35.14
C SER A 325 -31.94 -19.99 -35.34
N ALA A 326 -31.26 -21.13 -35.20
CA ALA A 326 -29.93 -21.43 -35.77
C ALA A 326 -30.02 -21.68 -37.30
N PRO A 327 -28.92 -21.72 -38.10
CA PRO A 327 -27.88 -22.79 -38.13
C PRO A 327 -26.43 -22.22 -38.24
N GLU A 328 -25.39 -22.83 -37.65
CA GLU A 328 -24.61 -24.01 -38.07
C GLU A 328 -23.82 -23.83 -39.40
N GLU A 329 -22.49 -23.73 -39.31
CA GLU A 329 -21.50 -24.59 -40.03
C GLU A 329 -20.06 -24.00 -39.98
N GLY A 330 -19.14 -24.78 -39.39
CA GLY A 330 -17.95 -25.29 -40.09
C GLY A 330 -16.64 -24.45 -40.13
N PRO A 331 -15.48 -25.12 -40.20
CA PRO A 331 -14.23 -24.67 -39.56
C PRO A 331 -13.13 -24.23 -40.55
N VAL A 332 -12.15 -23.46 -40.08
CA VAL A 332 -10.86 -23.31 -40.76
C VAL A 332 -9.72 -23.36 -39.74
N GLU A 333 -8.99 -24.47 -39.76
CA GLU A 333 -7.63 -24.61 -39.22
C GLU A 333 -6.66 -23.72 -40.03
N THR A 334 -5.64 -23.19 -39.38
CA THR A 334 -4.29 -23.12 -39.99
C THR A 334 -3.23 -22.98 -38.90
N ASP A 335 -2.28 -23.89 -38.98
CA ASP A 335 -1.08 -24.05 -38.15
C ASP A 335 0.00 -22.98 -38.39
N GLN A 336 1.03 -23.07 -37.52
CA GLN A 336 2.42 -22.58 -37.62
C GLN A 336 2.63 -21.12 -37.16
N GLU A 337 3.68 -20.77 -36.42
CA GLU A 337 5.00 -21.38 -36.30
C GLU A 337 5.67 -20.95 -34.97
N VAL A 338 6.43 -21.85 -34.37
CA VAL A 338 7.24 -21.65 -33.17
C VAL A 338 8.56 -20.99 -33.56
N ALA A 339 8.96 -19.92 -32.89
CA ALA A 339 10.33 -19.41 -32.93
C ALA A 339 10.98 -19.51 -31.54
N GLU A 340 11.80 -20.53 -31.38
CA GLU A 340 12.82 -20.64 -30.33
C GLU A 340 13.82 -19.47 -30.47
N VAL A 341 14.07 -18.76 -29.38
CA VAL A 341 15.30 -17.97 -29.23
C VAL A 341 15.99 -18.39 -27.93
N ALA A 342 17.10 -19.10 -28.13
CA ALA A 342 18.03 -19.49 -27.09
C ALA A 342 18.65 -18.26 -26.41
N PHE A 343 18.68 -18.27 -25.08
CA PHE A 343 19.44 -17.31 -24.28
C PHE A 343 20.74 -17.99 -23.81
N SER A 344 21.87 -17.50 -24.31
CA SER A 344 23.20 -17.89 -23.84
C SER A 344 23.56 -17.13 -22.55
N GLU A 345 24.05 -17.88 -21.56
CA GLU A 345 24.77 -17.37 -20.40
C GLU A 345 26.04 -16.65 -20.86
N ASP A 346 26.17 -15.37 -20.51
CA ASP A 346 27.44 -14.74 -20.11
C ASP A 346 27.21 -13.22 -19.95
N THR A 347 27.35 -12.73 -18.71
CA THR A 347 28.01 -11.46 -18.32
C THR A 347 27.45 -10.88 -17.01
N LEU A 348 28.11 -11.23 -15.89
CA LEU A 348 28.33 -10.34 -14.74
C LEU A 348 29.87 -10.27 -14.59
N PRO A 349 30.49 -9.10 -14.38
CA PRO A 349 30.29 -8.33 -13.14
C PRO A 349 30.37 -6.79 -13.31
N ILE A 350 30.02 -6.04 -12.25
CA ILE A 350 30.72 -4.84 -11.71
C ILE A 350 29.77 -4.22 -10.67
N LEU A 351 30.03 -4.42 -9.38
CA LEU A 351 29.56 -3.51 -8.32
C LEU A 351 30.50 -3.61 -7.10
N ALA A 352 31.74 -3.19 -7.29
CA ALA A 352 32.72 -3.01 -6.22
C ALA A 352 33.42 -1.66 -6.40
N ALA A 353 32.68 -0.55 -6.21
CA ALA A 353 33.24 0.79 -6.07
C ALA A 353 32.16 1.78 -5.59
N LYS A 354 31.87 1.81 -4.29
CA LYS A 354 31.30 2.99 -3.58
C LYS A 354 31.25 2.79 -2.05
N ILE A 355 32.33 2.28 -1.46
CA ILE A 355 32.62 2.46 -0.04
C ILE A 355 34.07 2.93 0.07
N GLY A 356 34.23 4.16 0.55
CA GLY A 356 35.44 4.97 0.52
C GLY A 356 35.00 6.36 0.09
N ILE A 357 34.62 7.25 1.00
CA ILE A 357 35.48 7.92 1.98
C ILE A 357 34.57 8.49 3.08
N LEU A 358 34.78 8.12 4.35
CA LEU A 358 34.91 9.05 5.49
C LEU A 358 35.23 8.26 6.78
N VAL A 359 36.51 8.02 7.05
CA VAL A 359 37.02 7.76 8.41
C VAL A 359 38.08 8.82 8.66
N ALA A 360 37.79 9.77 9.55
CA ALA A 360 38.74 10.39 10.48
C ALA A 360 38.10 11.63 11.14
N ALA A 361 37.43 11.45 12.29
CA ALA A 361 37.51 12.38 13.43
C ALA A 361 36.63 11.87 14.59
N SER A 362 37.18 11.95 15.80
CA SER A 362 36.53 11.70 17.11
C SER A 362 36.49 10.25 17.61
N SER A 363 37.69 9.70 17.79
CA SER A 363 38.00 8.85 18.93
C SER A 363 37.92 9.66 20.24
N ALA A 364 37.40 9.02 21.31
CA ALA A 364 37.37 9.46 22.71
C ALA A 364 36.08 10.16 23.20
N SER A 365 35.01 9.38 23.36
CA SER A 365 34.01 9.58 24.44
C SER A 365 33.21 8.32 24.81
N LEU A 366 33.57 7.13 24.27
CA LEU A 366 32.82 5.89 24.51
C LEU A 366 33.29 5.05 25.72
N PHE A 367 34.11 5.61 26.62
CA PHE A 367 34.69 4.85 27.74
C PHE A 367 34.14 5.19 29.14
N VAL A 368 33.06 5.98 29.25
CA VAL A 368 32.48 6.39 30.55
C VAL A 368 31.04 5.89 30.79
N LEU A 369 30.37 5.28 29.79
CA LEU A 369 28.95 4.88 29.92
C LEU A 369 28.70 3.37 30.10
N VAL A 370 29.74 2.54 30.08
CA VAL A 370 29.61 1.08 30.31
C VAL A 370 29.92 0.69 31.77
N TRP A 371 30.37 1.63 32.60
CA TRP A 371 30.71 1.35 34.01
C TRP A 371 29.60 1.71 35.03
N SER A 372 28.56 2.42 34.60
CA SER A 372 27.46 2.88 35.46
C SER A 372 26.19 2.01 35.44
N VAL A 373 26.13 0.98 34.59
CA VAL A 373 24.99 0.04 34.55
C VAL A 373 25.25 -1.25 35.35
N PHE A 374 26.50 -1.50 35.75
CA PHE A 374 26.88 -2.72 36.50
C PHE A 374 26.77 -2.63 38.03
N HIS A 375 26.34 -1.49 38.58
CA HIS A 375 26.14 -1.31 40.04
C HIS A 375 24.70 -1.05 40.47
N LEU A 376 23.75 -0.98 39.54
CA LEU A 376 22.32 -0.84 39.89
C LEU A 376 21.60 -2.20 40.04
N SER A 377 22.20 -3.29 39.55
CA SER A 377 21.62 -4.64 39.57
C SER A 377 21.89 -5.42 40.87
N VAL A 378 22.75 -4.90 41.76
CA VAL A 378 23.11 -5.56 43.04
C VAL A 378 22.39 -4.92 44.24
N PHE A 379 21.74 -3.75 44.06
CA PHE A 379 21.08 -3.05 45.17
C PHE A 379 19.56 -3.28 45.27
N ILE A 380 18.93 -3.95 44.29
CA ILE A 380 17.49 -4.27 44.32
C ILE A 380 17.21 -5.68 44.88
N ALA A 381 18.24 -6.52 45.05
CA ALA A 381 18.10 -7.89 45.56
C ALA A 381 18.13 -8.03 47.11
N SER A 382 18.16 -6.92 47.87
CA SER A 382 18.17 -6.94 49.35
C SER A 382 16.98 -6.24 50.00
N LEU A 383 15.88 -6.05 49.27
CA LEU A 383 14.67 -5.40 49.78
C LEU A 383 13.37 -6.18 49.54
N ILE A 384 13.48 -7.44 49.10
CA ILE A 384 12.38 -8.40 49.12
C ILE A 384 12.96 -9.73 49.62
N VAL A 385 12.39 -10.19 50.75
CA VAL A 385 12.71 -11.36 51.61
C VAL A 385 13.59 -11.04 52.81
#